data_AF-A0A0A1F8U3-F1
#
_entry.id   AF-A0A0A1F8U3-F1
#
_cell.length_a   1.000
_cell.length_b   1.000
_cell.length_c   1.000
_cell.angle_alpha   90.00
_cell.angle_beta   90.00
_cell.angle_gamma   90.00
#
_symmetry.space_group_name_H-M   'P 1'
#
loop_
_entity.id
_entity.type
_entity.pdbx_description
1 polymer ?
#
loop_
_entity_poly.entity_id
_entity_poly.type
_entity_poly.pdbx_seq_one_letter_code
_entity_poly.pdbx_strand_id
1 'polypeptide(L)'
;MGSSIYQIAVSKKMASMKMASMVRALLLIVAATATFPAWAGCAVADALIGQYGISFSGFTHALPRVALPAEQQSGPDALVTLALPNQNGQVSDGFSHSALINKDKKRVWILRTGGFAGVYEWYGPVALPTASFAACATEPGHQPQPRRQPAGAAS
;
A
#
# COMPACT_ATOMS: atom_id res chain seq x y z
N MET A 1 33.50 -38.83 -47.75
CA MET A 1 32.94 -39.92 -48.57
C MET A 1 31.48 -40.06 -48.22
N GLY A 2 30.57 -39.90 -49.19
CA GLY A 2 29.12 -40.05 -48.99
C GLY A 2 28.27 -39.03 -49.75
N SER A 3 28.31 -39.08 -51.09
CA SER A 3 27.36 -38.42 -51.98
C SER A 3 26.07 -39.25 -52.09
N SER A 4 24.89 -38.63 -52.05
CA SER A 4 23.60 -39.19 -52.49
C SER A 4 22.73 -38.01 -52.97
N ILE A 5 22.86 -37.56 -54.23
CA ILE A 5 22.12 -37.88 -55.47
C ILE A 5 20.62 -37.47 -55.45
N TYR A 6 20.21 -36.83 -56.56
CA TYR A 6 18.88 -36.44 -57.09
C TYR A 6 18.50 -34.94 -56.90
N GLN A 7 18.76 -33.99 -57.83
CA GLN A 7 18.20 -33.76 -59.20
C GLN A 7 16.65 -33.84 -59.18
N ILE A 8 15.78 -32.94 -59.65
CA ILE A 8 15.75 -31.76 -60.54
C ILE A 8 14.44 -31.00 -60.25
N ALA A 9 14.44 -29.67 -60.22
CA ALA A 9 13.37 -28.86 -60.82
C ALA A 9 13.77 -27.37 -60.82
N VAL A 10 14.23 -26.91 -61.98
CA VAL A 10 14.45 -25.51 -62.33
C VAL A 10 13.13 -24.94 -62.85
N SER A 11 12.56 -23.92 -62.20
CA SER A 11 11.82 -22.85 -62.90
C SER A 11 11.48 -21.67 -61.99
N LYS A 12 12.41 -20.71 -61.97
CA LYS A 12 12.19 -19.35 -62.51
C LYS A 12 10.85 -18.67 -62.18
N LYS A 13 10.88 -17.77 -61.19
CA LYS A 13 10.39 -16.39 -61.41
C LYS A 13 11.05 -15.40 -60.45
N MET A 14 12.00 -14.63 -60.99
CA MET A 14 12.47 -13.38 -60.42
C MET A 14 11.42 -12.29 -60.66
N ALA A 15 11.09 -11.54 -59.61
CA ALA A 15 10.76 -10.12 -59.66
C ALA A 15 11.07 -9.59 -58.25
N SER A 16 12.30 -9.16 -57.97
CA SER A 16 12.77 -7.79 -58.17
C SER A 16 11.82 -6.75 -57.59
N MET A 17 11.97 -6.44 -56.31
CA MET A 17 11.60 -5.13 -55.78
C MET A 17 12.70 -4.65 -54.84
N LYS A 18 13.64 -3.89 -55.42
CA LYS A 18 14.59 -3.05 -54.71
C LYS A 18 13.80 -1.92 -54.05
N MET A 19 13.94 -1.72 -52.75
CA MET A 19 13.91 -0.37 -52.20
C MET A 19 14.67 -0.32 -50.87
N ALA A 20 15.86 0.28 -50.96
CA ALA A 20 16.65 0.68 -49.82
C ALA A 20 15.92 1.79 -49.04
N SER A 21 15.89 1.70 -47.72
CA SER A 21 15.89 2.86 -46.85
C SER A 21 16.29 2.46 -45.44
N MET A 22 17.57 2.66 -45.15
CA MET A 22 18.07 2.90 -43.80
C MET A 22 17.49 4.24 -43.31
N VAL A 23 16.62 4.24 -42.30
CA VAL A 23 16.51 5.38 -41.36
C VAL A 23 16.16 4.86 -39.96
N ARG A 24 17.20 4.80 -39.13
CA ARG A 24 17.23 4.97 -37.66
C ARG A 24 15.95 4.63 -36.88
N ALA A 25 15.95 3.43 -36.29
CA ALA A 25 15.12 3.11 -35.13
C ALA A 25 15.59 3.94 -33.92
N LEU A 26 14.83 4.97 -33.57
CA LEU A 26 15.00 5.72 -32.32
C LEU A 26 14.28 4.92 -31.22
N LEU A 27 15.02 4.08 -30.48
CA LEU A 27 14.53 3.43 -29.26
C LEU A 27 14.48 4.46 -28.13
N LEU A 28 13.31 5.08 -27.94
CA LEU A 28 12.98 5.82 -26.71
C LEU A 28 12.66 4.79 -25.61
N ILE A 29 13.67 4.40 -24.83
CA ILE A 29 13.45 3.65 -23.59
C ILE A 29 12.91 4.64 -22.56
N VAL A 30 11.59 4.71 -22.45
CA VAL A 30 10.92 5.39 -21.34
C VAL A 30 11.11 4.50 -20.11
N ALA A 31 12.08 4.84 -19.27
CA ALA A 31 12.18 4.28 -17.92
C ALA A 31 10.99 4.83 -17.11
N ALA A 32 9.87 4.10 -17.15
CA ALA A 32 8.73 4.34 -16.27
C ALA A 32 9.15 4.00 -14.84
N THR A 33 9.72 4.97 -14.12
CA THR A 33 9.84 4.90 -12.67
C THR A 33 8.42 5.02 -12.11
N ALA A 34 7.77 3.87 -11.96
CA ALA A 34 6.51 3.78 -11.23
C ALA A 34 6.80 4.25 -9.79
N THR A 35 6.42 5.49 -9.49
CA THR A 35 6.39 6.02 -8.14
C THR A 35 5.22 5.35 -7.44
N PHE A 36 5.44 4.12 -6.97
CA PHE A 36 4.48 3.43 -6.16
C PHE A 36 4.22 4.27 -4.89
N PRO A 37 2.96 4.43 -4.48
CA PRO A 37 2.67 5.04 -3.21
C PRO A 37 3.45 4.30 -2.11
N ALA A 38 4.01 5.02 -1.12
CA ALA A 38 4.82 4.43 -0.05
C ALA A 38 4.08 3.38 0.85
N TRP A 39 2.81 3.13 0.55
CA TRP A 39 1.94 2.15 1.20
C TRP A 39 1.57 0.98 0.29
N ALA A 40 1.84 1.07 -1.01
CA ALA A 40 1.58 -0.01 -1.95
C ALA A 40 2.51 -1.19 -1.63
N GLY A 41 1.91 -2.33 -1.30
CA GLY A 41 2.64 -3.55 -0.95
C GLY A 41 2.89 -3.75 0.54
N CYS A 42 2.32 -2.92 1.42
CA CYS A 42 2.34 -3.20 2.86
C CYS A 42 1.31 -4.28 3.21
N ALA A 43 1.75 -5.55 3.17
CA ALA A 43 0.88 -6.71 3.38
C ALA A 43 0.16 -6.70 4.75
N VAL A 44 0.76 -6.12 5.79
CA VAL A 44 0.11 -5.96 7.10
C VAL A 44 -1.04 -4.95 7.04
N ALA A 45 -0.85 -3.81 6.37
CA ALA A 45 -1.92 -2.82 6.21
C ALA A 45 -3.07 -3.42 5.40
N ASP A 46 -2.76 -4.07 4.27
CA ASP A 46 -3.76 -4.68 3.41
C ASP A 46 -4.55 -5.78 4.13
N ALA A 47 -3.88 -6.60 4.94
CA ALA A 47 -4.53 -7.62 5.75
C ALA A 47 -5.48 -7.00 6.79
N LEU A 48 -5.06 -5.95 7.50
CA LEU A 48 -5.90 -5.26 8.48
C LEU A 48 -7.10 -4.57 7.82
N ILE A 49 -6.87 -3.88 6.70
CA ILE A 49 -7.92 -3.19 5.93
C ILE A 49 -8.95 -4.20 5.44
N GLY A 50 -8.50 -5.27 4.79
CA GLY A 50 -9.39 -6.31 4.26
C GLY A 50 -10.14 -7.06 5.35
N GLN A 51 -9.46 -7.43 6.44
CA GLN A 51 -10.07 -8.21 7.52
C GLN A 51 -11.14 -7.44 8.30
N TYR A 52 -10.97 -6.12 8.51
CA TYR A 52 -11.90 -5.32 9.30
C TYR A 52 -12.78 -4.38 8.45
N GLY A 53 -12.60 -4.39 7.13
CA GLY A 53 -13.33 -3.50 6.21
C GLY A 53 -13.10 -2.04 6.54
N ILE A 54 -11.84 -1.64 6.74
CA ILE A 54 -11.46 -0.28 7.11
C ILE A 54 -11.63 0.65 5.90
N SER A 55 -12.41 1.71 6.04
CA SER A 55 -12.67 2.68 4.97
C SER A 55 -12.95 4.08 5.55
N PHE A 56 -13.16 5.09 4.70
CA PHE A 56 -13.48 6.46 5.15
C PHE A 56 -14.70 6.55 6.07
N SER A 57 -15.66 5.62 5.99
CA SER A 57 -16.87 5.63 6.82
C SER A 57 -16.70 4.87 8.14
N GLY A 58 -15.56 4.19 8.34
CA GLY A 58 -15.24 3.42 9.54
C GLY A 58 -14.97 1.95 9.21
N PHE A 59 -15.58 1.05 9.98
CA PHE A 59 -15.33 -0.39 9.93
C PHE A 59 -16.58 -1.14 9.48
N THR A 60 -16.43 -2.09 8.56
CA THR A 60 -17.49 -3.05 8.22
C THR A 60 -17.66 -4.08 9.34
N HIS A 61 -16.55 -4.52 9.94
CA HIS A 61 -16.58 -5.46 11.06
C HIS A 61 -16.51 -4.71 12.39
N ALA A 62 -17.38 -5.09 13.33
CA ALA A 62 -17.40 -4.47 14.65
C ALA A 62 -16.09 -4.73 15.40
N LEU A 63 -15.48 -3.65 15.87
CA LEU A 63 -14.30 -3.68 16.73
C LEU A 63 -14.66 -3.10 18.11
N PRO A 64 -14.17 -3.71 19.20
CA PRO A 64 -14.41 -3.17 20.54
C PRO A 64 -13.72 -1.82 20.68
N ARG A 65 -14.48 -0.80 21.08
CA ARG A 65 -13.93 0.51 21.45
C ARG A 65 -13.27 0.41 22.81
N VAL A 66 -12.06 0.92 22.92
CA VAL A 66 -11.25 0.87 24.15
C VAL A 66 -10.67 2.23 24.48
N ALA A 67 -10.16 2.35 25.71
CA ALA A 67 -9.31 3.46 26.08
C ALA A 67 -7.95 3.40 25.35
N LEU A 68 -7.13 4.42 25.54
CA LEU A 68 -5.75 4.44 25.05
C LEU A 68 -5.02 3.13 25.46
N PRO A 69 -4.34 2.44 24.54
CA PRO A 69 -3.64 1.19 24.85
C PRO A 69 -2.55 1.40 25.91
N ALA A 70 -2.56 0.61 26.99
CA ALA A 70 -1.52 0.68 28.02
C ALA A 70 -0.15 0.24 27.48
N GLU A 71 -0.14 -0.67 26.50
CA GLU A 71 1.06 -1.11 25.79
C GLU A 71 1.81 0.01 25.08
N GLN A 72 1.21 1.20 24.92
CA GLN A 72 1.88 2.41 24.46
C GLN A 72 3.06 2.84 25.34
N GLN A 73 3.12 2.38 26.59
CA GLN A 73 4.25 2.61 27.50
C GLN A 73 5.40 1.61 27.29
N SER A 74 5.24 0.63 26.38
CA SER A 74 6.33 -0.29 26.03
C SER A 74 7.45 0.47 25.31
N GLY A 75 8.69 -0.04 25.39
CA GLY A 75 9.83 0.60 24.74
C GLY A 75 9.60 0.86 23.24
N PRO A 76 10.23 1.92 22.68
CA PRO A 76 9.96 2.40 21.32
C PRO A 76 10.27 1.35 20.23
N ASP A 77 11.15 0.39 20.49
CA ASP A 77 11.56 -0.64 19.52
C ASP A 77 10.49 -1.73 19.29
N ALA A 78 9.63 -1.95 20.30
CA ALA A 78 8.55 -2.94 20.26
C ALA A 78 7.28 -2.41 19.57
N LEU A 79 7.12 -1.08 19.53
CA LEU A 79 5.95 -0.39 19.02
C LEU A 79 6.22 0.21 17.65
N VAL A 80 5.32 -0.04 16.70
CA VAL A 80 5.34 0.63 15.40
C VAL A 80 3.96 1.20 15.09
N THR A 81 3.94 2.37 14.49
CA THR A 81 2.72 2.97 13.94
C THR A 81 2.73 2.84 12.43
N LEU A 82 1.58 2.47 11.88
CA LEU A 82 1.37 2.26 10.45
C LEU A 82 0.11 3.00 10.01
N ALA A 83 0.19 3.77 8.92
CA ALA A 83 -0.99 4.35 8.30
C ALA A 83 -1.85 3.25 7.64
N LEU A 84 -3.17 3.31 7.82
CA LEU A 84 -4.13 2.42 7.17
C LEU A 84 -4.89 3.23 6.10
N PRO A 85 -4.38 3.27 4.86
CA PRO A 85 -4.94 4.10 3.81
C PRO A 85 -6.33 3.60 3.39
N ASN A 86 -7.22 4.52 3.06
CA ASN A 86 -8.49 4.15 2.47
C ASN A 86 -8.30 3.78 0.99
N GLN A 87 -8.58 2.53 0.66
CA GLN A 87 -8.43 1.99 -0.70
C GLN A 87 -9.44 2.58 -1.69
N ASN A 88 -10.59 3.08 -1.23
CA ASN A 88 -11.64 3.65 -2.09
C ASN A 88 -11.51 5.18 -2.27
N GLY A 89 -10.34 5.75 -1.97
CA GLY A 89 -10.07 7.19 -2.08
C GLY A 89 -10.19 7.95 -0.76
N GLN A 90 -9.75 9.20 -0.74
CA GLN A 90 -9.88 10.07 0.44
C GLN A 90 -11.13 10.94 0.33
N VAL A 91 -11.88 11.02 1.42
CA VAL A 91 -12.98 11.97 1.56
C VAL A 91 -12.57 12.98 2.63
N SER A 92 -12.66 14.27 2.33
CA SER A 92 -12.11 15.34 3.17
C SER A 92 -12.72 15.39 4.59
N ASP A 93 -13.97 14.99 4.72
CA ASP A 93 -14.72 14.89 5.98
C ASP A 93 -14.82 13.45 6.50
N GLY A 94 -14.09 12.52 5.88
CA GLY A 94 -14.02 11.12 6.26
C GLY A 94 -13.11 10.85 7.46
N PHE A 95 -13.07 9.59 7.87
CA PHE A 95 -12.14 9.12 8.88
C PHE A 95 -10.78 8.73 8.29
N SER A 96 -9.74 9.05 9.05
CA SER A 96 -8.38 8.55 8.86
C SER A 96 -8.08 7.46 9.89
N HIS A 97 -7.36 6.43 9.45
CA HIS A 97 -7.07 5.26 10.27
C HIS A 97 -5.56 5.02 10.36
N SER A 98 -5.11 4.60 11.54
CA SER A 98 -3.73 4.15 11.78
C SER A 98 -3.74 2.95 12.72
N ALA A 99 -2.75 2.09 12.60
CA ALA A 99 -2.53 0.95 13.48
C ALA A 99 -1.35 1.24 14.41
N LEU A 100 -1.56 1.09 15.71
CA LEU A 100 -0.50 0.92 16.69
C LEU A 100 -0.27 -0.58 16.89
N ILE A 101 0.97 -1.02 16.67
CA ILE A 101 1.30 -2.44 16.65
C ILE A 101 2.39 -2.70 17.68
N ASN A 102 2.11 -3.61 18.60
CA ASN A 102 3.14 -4.20 19.45
C ASN A 102 3.60 -5.52 18.82
N LYS A 103 4.82 -5.52 18.27
CA LYS A 103 5.39 -6.66 17.54
C LYS A 103 5.65 -7.86 18.46
N ASP A 104 6.06 -7.61 19.69
CA ASP A 104 6.43 -8.64 20.66
C ASP A 104 5.20 -9.40 21.15
N LYS A 105 4.15 -8.65 21.49
CA LYS A 105 2.88 -9.20 21.99
C LYS A 105 1.93 -9.62 20.87
N LYS A 106 2.28 -9.34 19.61
CA LYS A 106 1.44 -9.58 18.41
C LYS A 106 0.03 -8.99 18.54
N ARG A 107 -0.06 -7.77 19.07
CA ARG A 107 -1.33 -7.04 19.27
C ARG A 107 -1.35 -5.79 18.43
N VAL A 108 -2.55 -5.48 17.93
CA VAL A 108 -2.81 -4.28 17.14
C VAL A 108 -3.97 -3.51 17.75
N TRP A 109 -3.84 -2.20 17.77
CA TRP A 109 -4.93 -1.28 18.06
C TRP A 109 -5.10 -0.35 16.88
N ILE A 110 -6.35 -0.05 16.55
CA ILE A 110 -6.66 0.85 15.44
C ILE A 110 -7.12 2.17 16.03
N LEU A 111 -6.43 3.24 15.65
CA LEU A 111 -6.84 4.61 15.94
C LEU A 111 -7.64 5.15 14.77
N ARG A 112 -8.86 5.58 15.05
CA ARG A 112 -9.73 6.32 14.14
C ARG A 112 -9.69 7.79 14.50
N THR A 113 -9.41 8.65 13.51
CA THR A 113 -9.43 10.11 13.68
C THR A 113 -10.23 10.79 12.59
N GLY A 114 -10.67 12.03 12.82
CA GLY A 114 -11.35 12.84 11.81
C GLY A 114 -12.86 12.66 11.84
N GLY A 115 -13.51 12.66 10.68
CA GLY A 115 -14.95 12.81 10.62
C GLY A 115 -15.41 14.24 10.92
N PHE A 116 -16.67 14.53 10.60
CA PHE A 116 -17.29 15.85 10.84
C PHE A 116 -17.17 16.32 12.30
N ALA A 117 -17.30 15.40 13.26
CA ALA A 117 -17.24 15.71 14.70
C ALA A 117 -15.82 15.71 15.30
N GLY A 118 -14.77 15.46 14.51
CA GLY A 118 -13.39 15.44 15.02
C GLY A 118 -13.14 14.31 16.02
N VAL A 119 -13.50 13.09 15.63
CA VAL A 119 -13.35 11.87 16.43
C VAL A 119 -11.87 11.56 16.68
N TYR A 120 -11.58 10.99 17.86
CA TYR A 120 -10.30 10.38 18.22
C TYR A 120 -10.57 9.15 19.09
N GLU A 121 -10.53 7.96 18.50
CA GLU A 121 -11.03 6.73 19.14
C GLU A 121 -10.12 5.53 18.89
N TRP A 122 -9.92 4.74 19.94
CA TRP A 122 -9.14 3.52 19.90
C TRP A 122 -10.03 2.28 19.84
N TYR A 123 -9.60 1.31 19.05
CA TYR A 123 -10.27 0.04 18.82
C TYR A 123 -9.31 -1.13 18.98
N GLY A 124 -9.77 -2.24 19.56
CA GLY A 124 -8.98 -3.45 19.77
C GLY A 124 -8.88 -3.86 21.25
N PRO A 125 -7.83 -4.61 21.66
CA PRO A 125 -6.77 -5.16 20.81
C PRO A 125 -7.32 -6.19 19.82
N VAL A 126 -6.70 -6.28 18.65
CA VAL A 126 -6.90 -7.37 17.70
C VAL A 126 -5.60 -8.12 17.47
N ALA A 127 -5.71 -9.35 16.97
CA ALA A 127 -4.54 -10.15 16.62
C ALA A 127 -3.77 -9.52 15.45
N LEU A 128 -2.45 -9.47 15.56
CA LEU A 128 -1.58 -9.06 14.46
C LEU A 128 -1.62 -10.13 13.35
N PRO A 129 -1.97 -9.78 12.10
CA PRO A 129 -1.93 -10.72 10.99
C PRO A 129 -0.53 -11.30 10.80
N THR A 130 -0.45 -12.55 10.36
CA THR A 130 0.80 -13.19 9.94
C THR A 130 1.18 -12.66 8.55
N ALA A 131 1.54 -11.38 8.47
CA ALA A 131 1.94 -10.70 7.27
C ALA A 131 3.28 -9.98 7.48
N SER A 132 4.02 -9.78 6.38
CA SER A 132 5.31 -9.10 6.41
C SER A 132 5.13 -7.59 6.51
N PHE A 133 5.99 -6.94 7.30
CA PHE A 133 6.13 -5.48 7.32
C PHE A 133 7.01 -4.96 6.18
N ALA A 134 7.45 -5.83 5.26
CA ALA A 134 8.19 -5.42 4.09
C ALA A 134 7.38 -4.38 3.29
N ALA A 135 8.06 -3.32 2.84
CA ALA A 135 7.48 -2.17 2.13
C ALA A 135 6.47 -1.32 2.94
N CYS A 136 6.30 -1.55 4.24
CA CYS A 136 5.47 -0.69 5.07
C CYS A 136 6.25 0.58 5.47
N ALA A 137 5.69 1.75 5.21
CA ALA A 137 6.12 2.99 5.84
C ALA A 137 5.70 2.99 7.31
N THR A 138 6.59 2.52 8.19
CA THR A 138 6.37 2.48 9.64
C THR A 138 7.08 3.64 10.34
N GLU A 139 6.40 4.27 11.28
CA GLU A 139 7.01 5.20 12.21
C GLU A 139 7.28 4.49 13.56
N PRO A 140 8.39 4.80 14.24
CA PRO A 140 8.60 4.35 15.62
C PRO A 140 7.39 4.76 16.46
N GLY A 141 6.89 3.85 17.31
CA GLY A 141 5.62 4.01 18.04
C GLY A 141 5.58 5.25 18.93
N HIS A 142 5.17 6.38 18.36
CA HIS A 142 4.88 7.62 19.08
C HIS A 142 3.38 7.87 19.02
N GLN A 143 2.85 8.50 20.06
CA GLN A 143 1.43 8.82 20.13
C GLN A 143 1.06 9.82 19.02
N PRO A 144 0.09 9.49 18.15
CA PRO A 144 -0.55 10.50 17.33
C PRO A 144 -1.24 11.47 18.28
N GLN A 145 -0.72 12.68 18.43
CA GLN A 145 -1.33 13.66 19.32
C GLN A 145 -2.75 13.97 18.83
N PRO A 146 -3.77 13.97 19.71
CA PRO A 146 -5.04 14.60 19.36
C PRO A 146 -4.70 15.99 18.84
N ARG A 147 -5.19 16.35 17.64
CA ARG A 147 -5.02 17.73 17.16
C ARG A 147 -5.56 18.62 18.27
N ARG A 148 -4.68 19.40 18.93
CA ARG A 148 -5.11 20.43 19.87
C ARG A 148 -6.03 21.34 19.09
N GLN A 149 -7.32 21.29 19.39
CA GLN A 149 -8.25 22.31 18.99
C GLN A 149 -7.64 23.63 19.51
N PRO A 150 -7.38 24.64 18.65
CA PRO A 150 -6.89 25.91 19.16
C PRO A 150 -7.91 26.42 20.17
N ALA A 151 -7.47 26.63 21.40
CA ALA A 151 -8.25 27.27 22.44
C ALA A 151 -8.49 28.73 21.99
N GLY A 152 -9.58 28.97 21.26
CA GLY A 152 -9.80 30.28 20.64
C GLY A 152 -10.88 30.26 19.57
N ALA A 153 -12.11 29.93 19.95
CA ALA A 153 -13.30 30.34 19.21
C ALA A 153 -14.47 30.46 20.20
N ALA A 154 -14.29 31.32 21.20
CA ALA A 154 -15.38 31.92 21.94
C ALA A 154 -15.33 33.42 21.63
N SER A 155 -16.21 33.85 20.74
CA SER A 155 -16.66 35.24 20.59
C SER A 155 -18.16 35.20 20.31
#